data_AF-A0A0Q8R3X1-F1
#
_entry.id   AF-A0A0Q8R3X1-F1
#
_cell.length_a   1.000
_cell.length_b   1.000
_cell.length_c   1.000
_cell.angle_alpha   90.00
_cell.angle_beta   90.00
_cell.angle_gamma   90.00
#
_symmetry.space_group_name_H-M   'P 1'
#
loop_
_entity.id
_entity.type
_entity.pdbx_description
1 polymer ?
#
loop_
_entity_poly.entity_id
_entity_poly.type
_entity_poly.pdbx_seq_one_letter_code
_entity_poly.pdbx_strand_id
1 'polypeptide(L)'
;MSGEQLTRYRCVMLRRSGASEIRIVRAEDAAAARARLAAAGLDPVSIEPIGPSLFDMLGERIARGGWRFPRLRPAWPARLARPSGAVLTGAALLLATVPFTTAIGAWGLVGLDRWQAARIAKRQAPAIAASVRVAAVERARDDVEAVMAVPSMSGLAGRLRALLPEEAGLVAMALAENGALTVEVETPDPDRLRTALAADPLFGALREIGQTRTEGATIDVILTGRVR
;
A
#
# COMPACT_ATOMS: atom_id res chain seq x y z
N MET A 1 13.87 -22.55 -36.76
CA MET A 1 14.20 -21.84 -35.51
C MET A 1 12.94 -21.87 -34.65
N SER A 2 12.88 -22.79 -33.69
CA SER A 2 11.75 -22.95 -32.78
C SER A 2 11.77 -21.80 -31.79
N GLY A 3 10.88 -20.81 -31.96
CA GLY A 3 10.76 -19.74 -30.97
C GLY A 3 10.21 -20.31 -29.68
N GLU A 4 10.97 -20.22 -28.58
CA GLU A 4 10.49 -20.58 -27.24
C GLU A 4 9.18 -19.83 -26.94
N GLN A 5 8.14 -20.59 -26.60
CA GLN A 5 6.87 -20.02 -26.20
C GLN A 5 7.02 -19.38 -24.81
N LEU A 6 7.23 -18.08 -24.79
CA LEU A 6 7.25 -17.29 -23.56
C LEU A 6 5.82 -17.14 -23.02
N THR A 7 5.53 -17.73 -21.87
CA THR A 7 4.27 -17.60 -21.15
C THR A 7 4.21 -16.24 -20.43
N ARG A 8 3.03 -15.60 -20.41
CA ARG A 8 2.80 -14.37 -19.66
C ARG A 8 2.42 -14.70 -18.22
N TYR A 9 3.16 -14.14 -17.27
CA TYR A 9 2.90 -14.26 -15.85
C TYR A 9 2.43 -12.93 -15.27
N ARG A 10 1.33 -12.98 -14.51
CA ARG A 10 0.87 -11.89 -13.66
C ARG A 10 1.65 -11.96 -12.36
N CYS A 11 2.45 -10.96 -12.09
CA CYS A 11 3.25 -10.87 -10.88
C CYS A 11 2.67 -9.75 -10.01
N VAL A 12 2.18 -10.10 -8.82
CA VAL A 12 1.63 -9.16 -7.85
C VAL A 12 2.71 -8.83 -6.84
N MET A 13 3.01 -7.55 -6.67
CA MET A 13 4.01 -7.04 -5.73
C MET A 13 3.27 -6.22 -4.67
N LEU A 14 3.69 -6.36 -3.41
CA LEU A 14 3.24 -5.48 -2.32
C LEU A 14 4.30 -4.41 -2.11
N ARG A 15 3.91 -3.13 -2.23
CA ARG A 15 4.76 -2.02 -1.81
C ARG A 15 4.75 -1.90 -0.29
N ARG A 16 5.81 -1.31 0.28
CA ARG A 16 5.86 -0.96 1.71
C ARG A 16 4.69 -0.07 2.16
N SER A 17 4.05 0.64 1.23
CA SER A 17 2.85 1.45 1.48
C SER A 17 1.55 0.64 1.58
N GLY A 18 1.59 -0.69 1.43
CA GLY A 18 0.41 -1.56 1.38
C GLY A 18 -0.33 -1.55 0.04
N ALA A 19 0.12 -0.74 -0.94
CA ALA A 19 -0.44 -0.75 -2.29
C ALA A 19 0.03 -1.99 -3.07
N SER A 20 -0.88 -2.63 -3.80
CA SER A 20 -0.53 -3.71 -4.72
C SER A 20 -0.18 -3.14 -6.11
N GLU A 21 0.95 -3.55 -6.66
CA GLU A 21 1.38 -3.23 -8.03
C GLU A 21 1.39 -4.54 -8.83
N ILE A 22 0.72 -4.55 -9.99
CA ILE A 22 0.65 -5.73 -10.87
C ILE A 22 1.56 -5.48 -12.08
N ARG A 23 2.52 -6.37 -12.30
CA ARG A 23 3.34 -6.38 -13.52
C ARG A 23 3.13 -7.66 -14.30
N ILE A 24 3.17 -7.54 -15.64
CA ILE A 24 3.08 -8.69 -16.54
C ILE A 24 4.48 -8.95 -17.09
N VAL A 25 5.03 -10.13 -16.81
CA VAL A 25 6.36 -10.54 -17.27
C VAL A 25 6.20 -11.72 -18.22
N ARG A 26 6.96 -11.72 -19.33
CA ARG A 26 7.06 -12.88 -20.23
C ARG A 26 8.26 -13.72 -19.82
N ALA A 27 8.06 -15.01 -19.56
CA ALA A 27 9.10 -15.94 -19.17
C ALA A 27 8.74 -17.36 -19.61
N GLU A 28 9.72 -18.25 -19.70
CA GLU A 28 9.48 -19.67 -19.99
C GLU A 28 8.71 -20.34 -18.85
N ASP A 29 9.11 -20.07 -17.61
CA ASP A 29 8.50 -20.61 -16.40
C ASP A 29 8.34 -19.55 -15.29
N ALA A 30 7.64 -19.93 -14.22
CA ALA A 30 7.42 -19.03 -13.07
C ALA A 30 8.72 -18.70 -12.32
N ALA A 31 9.72 -19.58 -12.37
CA ALA A 31 11.02 -19.37 -11.74
C ALA A 31 11.84 -18.30 -12.48
N ALA A 32 11.88 -18.34 -13.82
CA ALA A 32 12.50 -17.32 -14.66
C ALA A 32 11.78 -15.98 -14.56
N ALA A 33 10.45 -15.98 -14.42
CA ALA A 33 9.69 -14.75 -14.14
C ALA A 33 10.12 -14.12 -12.80
N ARG A 34 10.26 -14.94 -11.75
CA ARG A 34 10.76 -14.49 -10.44
C ARG A 34 12.20 -13.99 -10.53
N ALA A 35 13.08 -14.71 -11.21
CA ALA A 35 14.48 -14.32 -11.38
C ALA A 35 14.63 -12.99 -12.12
N ARG A 36 13.81 -12.74 -13.16
CA ARG A 36 13.77 -11.44 -13.86
C ARG A 36 13.30 -10.30 -12.96
N LEU A 37 12.32 -10.53 -12.09
CA LEU A 37 11.85 -9.52 -11.15
C LEU A 37 12.86 -9.27 -10.03
N ALA A 38 13.50 -10.32 -9.51
CA ALA A 38 14.57 -10.22 -8.53
C ALA A 38 15.77 -9.43 -9.08
N ALA A 39 16.14 -9.65 -10.35
CA ALA A 39 17.16 -8.85 -11.03
C ALA A 39 16.79 -7.37 -11.17
N ALA A 40 15.50 -7.03 -11.16
CA ALA A 40 14.99 -5.66 -11.13
C ALA A 40 14.79 -5.11 -9.70
N GLY A 41 15.19 -5.86 -8.66
CA GLY A 41 15.03 -5.48 -7.26
C GLY A 41 13.59 -5.58 -6.74
N LEU A 42 12.74 -6.37 -7.39
CA LEU A 42 11.33 -6.54 -7.06
C LEU A 42 11.08 -7.95 -6.53
N ASP A 43 10.39 -8.06 -5.39
CA ASP A 43 10.03 -9.35 -4.80
C ASP A 43 8.51 -9.62 -4.97
N PRO A 44 8.11 -10.51 -5.90
CA PRO A 44 6.71 -10.79 -6.16
C PRO A 44 6.10 -11.73 -5.11
N VAL A 45 4.96 -11.31 -4.58
CA VAL A 45 4.18 -12.06 -3.57
C VAL A 45 3.40 -13.21 -4.19
N SER A 46 2.86 -12.99 -5.41
CA SER A 46 2.19 -14.04 -6.19
C SER A 46 2.61 -13.96 -7.66
N ILE A 47 2.85 -15.13 -8.27
CA ILE A 47 3.14 -15.29 -9.70
C ILE A 47 2.13 -16.30 -10.24
N GLU A 48 1.21 -15.81 -11.07
CA GLU A 48 0.15 -16.63 -11.66
C GLU A 48 0.30 -16.65 -13.19
N PRO A 49 0.22 -17.82 -13.84
CA PRO A 49 0.20 -17.90 -15.29
C PRO A 49 -1.10 -17.28 -15.81
N ILE A 50 -0.98 -16.30 -16.71
CA ILE A 50 -2.13 -15.75 -17.42
C ILE A 50 -2.36 -16.67 -18.62
N GLY A 51 -3.51 -17.35 -18.64
CA GLY A 51 -3.95 -18.10 -19.81
C GLY A 51 -3.99 -17.21 -21.06
N PRO A 52 -3.97 -17.79 -22.29
CA PRO A 52 -3.99 -17.01 -23.51
C PRO A 52 -5.20 -16.08 -23.52
N SER A 53 -4.95 -14.77 -23.65
CA SER A 53 -6.07 -13.82 -23.70
C SER A 53 -6.89 -14.04 -24.97
N LEU A 54 -8.17 -13.69 -24.95
CA LEU A 54 -9.02 -13.74 -26.15
C LEU A 54 -8.42 -12.94 -27.31
N PHE A 55 -7.71 -11.85 -27.02
CA PHE A 55 -6.99 -11.07 -28.03
C PHE A 55 -5.75 -11.79 -28.58
N ASP A 56 -5.02 -12.54 -27.75
CA ASP A 56 -3.89 -13.36 -28.22
C ASP A 56 -4.39 -14.53 -29.08
N MET A 57 -5.49 -15.18 -28.69
CA MET A 57 -6.15 -16.20 -29.51
C MET A 57 -6.64 -15.63 -30.85
N LEU A 58 -7.19 -14.41 -30.83
CA LEU A 58 -7.63 -13.72 -32.03
C LEU A 58 -6.44 -13.36 -32.93
N GLY A 59 -5.36 -12.84 -32.34
CA GLY A 59 -4.11 -12.51 -33.03
C GLY A 59 -3.45 -13.74 -33.64
N GLU A 60 -3.37 -14.85 -32.93
CA GLU A 60 -2.87 -16.12 -33.47
C GLU A 60 -3.75 -16.64 -34.61
N ARG A 61 -5.07 -16.48 -34.52
CA ARG A 61 -6.00 -16.87 -35.59
C ARG A 61 -5.84 -16.01 -36.85
N ILE A 62 -5.48 -14.73 -36.68
CA ILE A 62 -5.11 -13.83 -37.79
C ILE A 62 -3.75 -14.25 -38.36
N ALA A 63 -2.74 -14.45 -37.50
CA ALA A 63 -1.37 -14.78 -37.90
C ALA A 63 -1.26 -16.15 -38.59
N ARG A 64 -2.07 -17.14 -38.19
CA ARG A 64 -2.21 -18.44 -38.85
C ARG A 64 -2.99 -18.37 -40.18
N GLY A 65 -3.32 -17.17 -40.67
CA GLY A 65 -4.02 -16.97 -41.94
C GLY A 65 -5.48 -17.45 -41.93
N GLY A 66 -6.03 -17.77 -40.76
CA GLY A 66 -7.39 -18.28 -40.60
C GLY A 66 -8.44 -17.17 -40.79
N TRP A 67 -8.07 -15.92 -40.58
CA TRP A 67 -8.93 -14.78 -40.88
C TRP A 67 -8.72 -14.30 -42.31
N ARG A 68 -9.32 -15.03 -43.25
CA ARG A 68 -9.51 -14.54 -44.62
C ARG A 68 -10.65 -13.54 -44.60
N PHE A 69 -10.34 -12.24 -44.48
CA PHE A 69 -11.28 -11.25 -45.00
C PHE A 69 -11.54 -11.63 -46.45
N PRO A 70 -12.81 -11.78 -46.89
CA PRO A 70 -13.09 -11.91 -48.30
C PRO A 70 -12.38 -10.74 -48.97
N ARG A 71 -11.40 -11.03 -49.83
CA ARG A 71 -10.75 -10.00 -50.63
C ARG A 71 -11.85 -9.43 -51.50
N LEU A 72 -12.51 -8.39 -50.99
CA LEU A 72 -13.28 -7.44 -51.78
C LEU A 72 -12.23 -6.77 -52.66
N ARG A 73 -11.82 -7.44 -53.74
CA ARG A 73 -11.30 -6.77 -54.90
C ARG A 73 -12.47 -5.93 -55.36
N PRO A 74 -12.43 -4.60 -55.22
CA PRO A 74 -13.45 -3.81 -55.84
C PRO A 74 -13.12 -3.89 -57.33
N ALA A 75 -13.65 -4.91 -58.00
CA ALA A 75 -13.76 -4.90 -59.44
C ALA A 75 -14.78 -3.79 -59.74
N TRP A 76 -14.31 -2.55 -59.81
CA TRP A 76 -15.10 -1.47 -60.36
C TRP A 76 -15.20 -1.78 -61.84
N PRO A 77 -16.36 -2.24 -62.37
CA PRO A 77 -16.47 -2.32 -63.82
C PRO A 77 -16.34 -0.89 -64.35
N ALA A 78 -15.51 -0.70 -65.37
CA ALA A 78 -15.26 0.61 -65.99
C ALA A 78 -16.51 1.28 -66.62
N ARG A 79 -17.70 0.70 -66.39
CA ARG A 79 -19.02 1.22 -66.75
C ARG A 79 -20.02 0.91 -65.63
N LEU A 80 -19.91 1.61 -64.50
CA LEU A 80 -20.97 1.60 -63.50
C LEU A 80 -22.11 2.50 -63.99
N ALA A 81 -23.18 1.89 -64.49
CA ALA A 81 -24.47 2.55 -64.56
C ALA A 81 -24.79 3.11 -63.17
N ARG A 82 -25.22 4.38 -63.08
CA ARG A 82 -25.60 5.00 -61.81
C ARG A 82 -26.57 4.06 -61.09
N PRO A 83 -26.25 3.58 -59.88
CA PRO A 83 -27.15 2.72 -59.13
C PRO A 83 -28.48 3.48 -58.93
N SER A 84 -29.59 2.78 -59.15
CA SER A 84 -30.91 3.37 -58.92
C SER A 84 -31.03 3.83 -57.45
N GLY A 85 -31.78 4.91 -57.20
CA GLY A 85 -31.87 5.52 -55.87
C GLY A 85 -32.23 4.53 -54.76
N ALA A 86 -33.01 3.49 -55.08
CA ALA A 86 -33.42 2.41 -54.17
C ALA A 86 -32.25 1.56 -53.64
N VAL A 87 -31.22 1.31 -54.46
CA VAL A 87 -30.04 0.52 -54.05
C VAL A 87 -29.16 1.33 -53.11
N LEU A 88 -29.02 2.63 -53.36
CA LEU A 88 -28.26 3.53 -52.49
C LEU A 88 -28.93 3.72 -51.13
N THR A 89 -30.26 3.90 -51.08
CA THR A 89 -30.99 3.98 -49.82
C THR A 89 -30.93 2.67 -49.04
N GLY A 90 -31.06 1.52 -49.71
CA GLY A 90 -30.91 0.21 -49.07
C GLY A 90 -29.53 0.02 -48.44
N ALA A 91 -28.45 0.34 -49.17
CA ALA A 91 -27.08 0.24 -48.68
C ALA A 91 -26.80 1.22 -47.52
N ALA A 92 -27.33 2.44 -47.59
CA ALA A 92 -27.20 3.43 -46.51
C ALA A 92 -27.92 2.98 -45.23
N LEU A 93 -29.13 2.41 -45.35
CA LEU A 93 -29.86 1.83 -44.22
C LEU A 93 -29.08 0.69 -43.58
N LEU A 94 -28.50 -0.19 -44.40
CA LEU A 94 -27.70 -1.32 -43.92
C LEU A 94 -26.44 -0.84 -43.18
N LEU A 95 -25.73 0.17 -43.72
CA LEU A 95 -24.59 0.81 -43.05
C LEU A 95 -24.98 1.50 -41.74
N ALA A 96 -26.18 2.09 -41.67
CA ALA A 96 -26.68 2.72 -40.46
C ALA A 96 -26.97 1.72 -39.32
N THR A 97 -27.19 0.44 -39.62
CA THR A 97 -27.36 -0.60 -38.58
C THR A 97 -26.09 -0.92 -37.81
N VAL A 98 -24.91 -0.68 -38.41
CA VAL A 98 -23.60 -0.99 -37.81
C VAL A 98 -23.33 -0.19 -36.52
N PRO A 99 -23.40 1.15 -36.50
CA PRO A 99 -23.20 1.90 -35.25
C PRO A 99 -24.28 1.59 -34.21
N PHE A 100 -25.52 1.32 -34.65
CA PHE A 100 -26.63 1.03 -33.74
C PHE A 100 -26.45 -0.31 -33.02
N THR A 101 -26.13 -1.38 -33.75
CA THR A 101 -25.84 -2.70 -33.16
C THR A 101 -24.59 -2.67 -32.27
N THR A 102 -23.58 -1.88 -32.65
CA THR A 102 -22.38 -1.66 -31.83
C THR A 102 -22.72 -0.96 -30.50
N ALA A 103 -23.54 0.10 -30.54
CA ALA A 103 -23.95 0.81 -29.34
C ALA A 103 -24.76 -0.07 -28.38
N ILE A 104 -25.71 -0.86 -28.90
CA ILE A 104 -26.49 -1.81 -28.11
C ILE A 104 -25.58 -2.88 -27.50
N GLY A 105 -24.63 -3.41 -28.27
CA GLY A 105 -23.66 -4.38 -27.76
C GLY A 105 -22.80 -3.82 -26.63
N ALA A 106 -22.30 -2.58 -26.79
CA ALA A 106 -21.50 -1.91 -25.77
C ALA A 106 -22.29 -1.70 -24.47
N TRP A 107 -23.54 -1.23 -24.56
CA TRP A 107 -24.39 -1.05 -23.38
C TRP A 107 -24.74 -2.37 -22.70
N GLY A 108 -25.00 -3.42 -23.48
CA GLY A 108 -25.26 -4.77 -22.94
C GLY A 108 -24.07 -5.32 -22.15
N LEU A 109 -22.85 -5.17 -22.67
CA LEU A 109 -21.63 -5.61 -22.00
C LEU A 109 -21.36 -4.83 -20.73
N VAL A 110 -21.52 -3.50 -20.75
CA VAL A 110 -21.35 -2.66 -19.54
C VAL A 110 -22.41 -3.00 -18.49
N GLY A 111 -23.66 -3.26 -18.90
CA GLY A 111 -24.71 -3.69 -17.98
C GLY A 111 -24.43 -5.04 -17.33
N LEU A 112 -23.95 -6.01 -18.11
CA LEU A 112 -23.58 -7.33 -17.61
C LEU A 112 -22.40 -7.26 -16.64
N ASP A 113 -21.39 -6.45 -16.95
CA ASP A 113 -20.22 -6.24 -16.09
C ASP A 113 -20.63 -5.62 -14.75
N ARG A 114 -21.46 -4.57 -14.78
CA ARG A 114 -22.02 -3.97 -13.55
C ARG A 114 -22.83 -4.97 -12.72
N TRP A 115 -23.62 -5.82 -13.36
CA TRP A 115 -24.40 -6.84 -12.67
C TRP A 115 -23.51 -7.91 -12.04
N GLN A 116 -22.48 -8.37 -12.75
CA GLN A 116 -21.51 -9.34 -12.22
C GLN A 116 -20.71 -8.74 -11.05
N ALA A 117 -20.24 -7.51 -11.19
CA ALA A 117 -19.56 -6.78 -10.14
C ALA A 117 -20.44 -6.64 -8.88
N ALA A 118 -21.71 -6.25 -9.04
CA ALA A 118 -22.67 -6.17 -7.94
C ALA A 118 -22.91 -7.54 -7.28
N ARG A 119 -22.98 -8.61 -8.07
CA ARG A 119 -23.16 -9.98 -7.57
C ARG A 119 -21.94 -10.47 -6.78
N ILE A 120 -20.73 -10.18 -7.25
CA ILE A 120 -19.48 -10.50 -6.56
C ILE A 120 -19.38 -9.70 -5.26
N ALA A 121 -19.65 -8.39 -5.31
CA ALA A 121 -19.67 -7.53 -4.14
C ALA A 121 -20.64 -8.04 -3.06
N LYS A 122 -21.86 -8.46 -3.46
CA LYS A 122 -22.85 -9.02 -2.53
C LYS A 122 -22.38 -10.33 -1.88
N ARG A 123 -21.63 -11.17 -2.60
CA ARG A 123 -21.07 -12.42 -2.07
C ARG A 123 -19.87 -12.18 -1.14
N GLN A 124 -19.05 -11.16 -1.42
CA GLN A 124 -17.84 -10.86 -0.67
C GLN A 124 -18.06 -9.91 0.51
N ALA A 125 -19.16 -9.16 0.53
CA ALA A 125 -19.55 -8.28 1.63
C ALA A 125 -19.40 -8.90 3.04
N PRO A 126 -19.88 -10.13 3.32
CA PRO A 126 -19.73 -10.72 4.65
C PRO A 126 -18.27 -11.05 5.00
N ALA A 127 -17.47 -11.49 4.03
CA ALA A 127 -16.06 -11.80 4.24
C ALA A 127 -15.24 -10.53 4.54
N ILE A 128 -15.51 -9.44 3.81
CA ILE A 128 -14.88 -8.14 4.05
C ILE A 128 -15.32 -7.57 5.42
N ALA A 129 -16.60 -7.71 5.77
CA ALA A 129 -17.08 -7.26 7.08
C ALA A 129 -16.42 -8.04 8.23
N ALA A 130 -16.17 -9.34 8.06
CA ALA A 130 -15.45 -10.15 9.03
C ALA A 130 -13.98 -9.70 9.16
N SER A 131 -13.27 -9.47 8.05
CA SER A 131 -11.88 -9.02 8.09
C SER A 131 -11.71 -7.63 8.70
N VAL A 132 -12.65 -6.71 8.43
CA VAL A 132 -12.64 -5.36 9.02
C VAL A 132 -12.82 -5.43 10.55
N ARG A 133 -13.67 -6.33 11.05
CA ARG A 133 -13.85 -6.53 12.51
C ARG A 133 -12.58 -7.05 13.17
N VAL A 134 -11.92 -8.04 12.57
CA VAL A 134 -10.66 -8.59 13.09
C VAL A 134 -9.59 -7.50 13.15
N ALA A 135 -9.41 -6.74 12.05
CA ALA A 135 -8.46 -5.63 12.01
C ALA A 135 -8.77 -4.52 13.03
N ALA A 136 -10.05 -4.26 13.33
CA ALA A 136 -10.43 -3.31 14.36
C ALA A 136 -10.09 -3.81 15.77
N VAL A 137 -10.27 -5.10 16.04
CA VAL A 137 -9.89 -5.72 17.33
C VAL A 137 -8.37 -5.75 17.50
N GLU A 138 -7.62 -6.05 16.44
CA GLU A 138 -6.15 -6.01 16.47
C GLU A 138 -5.64 -4.59 16.77
N ARG A 139 -6.14 -3.56 16.09
CA ARG A 139 -5.77 -2.17 16.41
C ARG A 139 -6.09 -1.79 17.85
N ALA A 140 -7.26 -2.19 18.36
CA ALA A 140 -7.61 -1.93 19.75
C ALA A 140 -6.67 -2.65 20.74
N ARG A 141 -6.16 -3.84 20.38
CA ARG A 141 -5.14 -4.53 21.19
C ARG A 141 -3.80 -3.81 21.14
N ASP A 142 -3.35 -3.40 19.95
CA ASP A 142 -2.10 -2.65 19.79
C ASP A 142 -2.14 -1.33 20.59
N ASP A 143 -3.28 -0.63 20.58
CA ASP A 143 -3.48 0.60 21.35
C ASP A 143 -3.45 0.33 22.86
N VAL A 144 -4.08 -0.75 23.33
CA VAL A 144 -4.05 -1.14 24.75
C VAL A 144 -2.65 -1.58 25.17
N GLU A 145 -1.93 -2.34 24.34
CA GLU A 145 -0.56 -2.76 24.61
C GLU A 145 0.39 -1.55 24.65
N ALA A 146 0.22 -0.59 23.74
CA ALA A 146 0.98 0.67 23.76
C ALA A 146 0.74 1.48 25.04
N VAL A 147 -0.51 1.53 25.54
CA VAL A 147 -0.83 2.21 26.81
C VAL A 147 -0.28 1.45 28.02
N MET A 148 -0.36 0.11 28.00
CA MET A 148 0.12 -0.74 29.09
C MET A 148 1.66 -0.87 29.13
N ALA A 149 2.33 -0.62 28.01
CA ALA A 149 3.79 -0.57 27.91
C ALA A 149 4.39 0.74 28.44
N VAL A 150 3.57 1.78 28.67
CA VAL A 150 4.05 3.02 29.30
C VAL A 150 4.43 2.73 30.75
N PRO A 151 5.70 2.95 31.17
CA PRO A 151 6.10 2.77 32.54
C PRO A 151 5.23 3.62 33.46
N SER A 152 4.71 3.03 34.55
CA SER A 152 3.93 3.77 35.53
C SER A 152 4.77 4.91 36.14
N MET A 153 4.13 6.02 36.53
CA MET A 153 4.82 7.16 37.15
C MET A 153 5.63 6.75 38.38
N SER A 154 5.13 5.78 39.17
CA SER A 154 5.84 5.20 40.30
C SER A 154 7.06 4.39 39.88
N GLY A 155 6.99 3.66 38.76
CA GLY A 155 8.13 2.94 38.18
C GLY A 155 9.21 3.87 37.67
N LEU A 156 8.82 4.97 37.01
CA LEU A 156 9.74 6.03 36.59
C LEU A 156 10.43 6.68 37.80
N ALA A 157 9.68 6.98 38.86
CA ALA A 157 10.23 7.60 40.08
C ALA A 157 11.24 6.66 40.77
N GLY A 158 10.91 5.37 40.87
CA GLY A 158 11.79 4.37 41.45
C GLY A 158 13.09 4.20 40.66
N ARG A 159 13.00 4.14 39.32
CA ARG A 159 14.17 4.04 38.45
C ARG A 159 15.04 5.29 38.48
N LEU A 160 14.41 6.47 38.44
CA LEU A 160 15.11 7.75 38.56
C LEU A 160 15.85 7.84 39.91
N ARG A 161 15.19 7.49 41.01
CA ARG A 161 15.81 7.47 42.35
C ARG A 161 17.00 6.51 42.44
N ALA A 162 16.97 5.38 41.71
CA ALA A 162 18.09 4.45 41.66
C ALA A 162 19.28 4.97 40.83
N LEU A 163 19.05 5.92 39.93
CA LEU A 163 20.08 6.55 39.09
C LEU A 163 20.67 7.83 39.71
N LEU A 164 19.92 8.49 40.60
CA LEU A 164 20.38 9.72 41.23
C LEU A 164 21.61 9.46 42.11
N PRO A 165 22.64 10.32 42.06
CA PRO A 165 23.74 10.32 43.04
C PRO A 165 23.20 10.42 44.48
N GLU A 166 23.91 9.86 45.46
CA GLU A 166 23.46 9.84 46.88
C GLU A 166 23.20 11.25 47.44
N GLU A 167 23.87 12.26 46.90
CA GLU A 167 23.75 13.66 47.29
C GLU A 167 22.64 14.43 46.53
N ALA A 168 21.98 13.80 45.55
CA ALA A 168 20.93 14.41 44.75
C ALA A 168 19.53 13.99 45.25
N GLY A 169 18.65 14.97 45.44
CA GLY A 169 17.27 14.79 45.87
C GLY A 169 16.29 15.03 44.73
N LEU A 170 15.32 14.12 44.56
CA LEU A 170 14.18 14.36 43.67
C LEU A 170 13.16 15.26 44.38
N VAL A 171 12.95 16.48 43.87
CA VAL A 171 12.01 17.45 44.43
C VAL A 171 10.62 17.21 43.85
N ALA A 172 10.51 17.20 42.52
CA ALA A 172 9.25 17.01 41.83
C ALA A 172 9.44 16.24 40.52
N MET A 173 8.38 15.55 40.10
CA MET A 173 8.32 14.87 38.82
C MET A 173 6.91 14.94 38.28
N ALA A 174 6.76 15.37 37.03
CA ALA A 174 5.47 15.51 36.36
C ALA A 174 5.56 14.96 34.94
N LEU A 175 4.52 14.22 34.53
CA LEU A 175 4.36 13.74 33.16
C LEU A 175 3.18 14.48 32.52
N ALA A 176 3.45 15.24 31.45
CA ALA A 176 2.42 15.95 30.72
C ALA A 176 1.65 15.03 29.77
N GLU A 177 0.44 15.44 29.37
CA GLU A 177 -0.43 14.68 28.45
C GLU A 177 0.22 14.39 27.09
N ASN A 178 1.18 15.22 26.68
CA ASN A 178 1.96 15.06 25.44
C ASN A 178 3.16 14.10 25.59
N GLY A 179 3.30 13.42 26.74
CA GLY A 179 4.37 12.49 27.07
C GLY A 179 5.71 13.15 27.43
N ALA A 180 5.74 14.46 27.68
CA ALA A 180 6.92 15.13 28.19
C ALA A 180 7.05 14.93 29.70
N LEU A 181 8.19 14.44 30.15
CA LEU A 181 8.56 14.30 31.55
C LEU A 181 9.36 15.54 31.97
N THR A 182 8.87 16.20 33.01
CA THR A 182 9.57 17.28 33.72
C THR A 182 10.03 16.74 35.07
N VAL A 183 11.31 16.92 35.37
CA VAL A 183 11.94 16.48 36.60
C VAL A 183 12.65 17.67 37.24
N GLU A 184 12.44 17.86 38.53
CA GLU A 184 13.08 18.87 39.35
C GLU A 184 13.98 18.14 40.37
N VAL A 185 15.28 18.37 40.27
CA VAL A 185 16.30 17.68 41.06
C VAL A 185 17.17 18.70 41.76
N GLU A 186 17.25 18.59 43.08
CA GLU A 186 18.20 19.34 43.88
C GLU A 186 19.53 18.57 43.93
N THR A 187 20.62 19.18 43.50
CA THR A 187 21.94 18.54 43.50
C THR A 187 23.06 19.53 43.79
N PRO A 188 24.12 19.14 44.53
CA PRO A 188 25.30 19.97 44.69
C PRO A 188 26.21 19.99 43.43
N ASP A 189 26.07 19.00 42.54
CA ASP A 189 26.89 18.87 41.33
C ASP A 189 26.03 18.49 40.10
N PRO A 190 25.64 19.47 39.27
CA PRO A 190 24.80 19.22 38.10
C PRO A 190 25.52 18.38 37.03
N ASP A 191 26.86 18.35 37.00
CA ASP A 191 27.62 17.64 35.98
C ASP A 191 27.60 16.13 36.25
N ARG A 192 27.69 15.75 37.53
CA ARG A 192 27.47 14.37 37.97
C ARG A 192 26.05 13.91 37.68
N LEU A 193 25.04 14.75 37.96
CA LEU A 193 23.65 14.45 37.63
C LEU A 193 23.48 14.19 36.12
N ARG A 194 24.03 15.06 35.26
CA ARG A 194 23.98 14.89 33.80
C ARG A 194 24.62 13.59 33.34
N THR A 195 25.77 13.24 33.92
CA THR A 195 26.48 11.99 33.59
C THR A 195 25.67 10.75 33.99
N ALA A 196 25.06 10.78 35.18
CA ALA A 196 24.23 9.68 35.68
C ALA A 196 22.96 9.49 34.82
N LEU A 197 22.28 10.57 34.45
CA LEU A 197 21.09 10.51 33.59
C LEU A 197 21.43 10.07 32.16
N ALA A 198 22.58 10.49 31.62
CA ALA A 198 23.04 10.07 30.29
C ALA A 198 23.36 8.57 30.19
N ALA A 199 23.63 7.91 31.33
CA ALA A 199 23.90 6.47 31.37
C ALA A 199 22.62 5.63 31.16
N ASP A 200 21.43 6.18 31.42
CA ASP A 200 20.16 5.48 31.21
C ASP A 200 19.48 5.90 29.89
N PRO A 201 19.14 4.96 29.00
CA PRO A 201 18.48 5.27 27.73
C PRO A 201 17.15 6.03 27.86
N LEU A 202 16.39 5.82 28.95
CA LEU A 202 15.10 6.47 29.18
C LEU A 202 15.25 7.95 29.54
N PHE A 203 16.30 8.30 30.28
CA PHE A 203 16.51 9.64 30.83
C PHE A 203 17.61 10.44 30.12
N GLY A 204 18.44 9.81 29.29
CA GLY A 204 19.50 10.49 28.54
C GLY A 204 19.00 11.49 27.50
N ALA A 205 17.70 11.45 27.17
CA ALA A 205 17.04 12.43 26.31
C ALA A 205 16.54 13.68 27.05
N LEU A 206 16.59 13.71 28.38
CA LEU A 206 16.21 14.87 29.17
C LEU A 206 17.19 16.03 28.92
N ARG A 207 16.64 17.23 28.74
CA ARG A 207 17.40 18.46 28.54
C ARG A 207 17.13 19.40 29.70
N GLU A 208 18.19 20.02 30.16
CA GLU A 208 18.09 21.06 31.17
C GLU A 208 17.44 22.31 30.56
N ILE A 209 16.44 22.85 31.24
CA ILE A 209 15.73 24.06 30.83
C ILE A 209 15.91 25.23 31.82
N GLY A 210 16.39 24.94 33.03
CA GLY A 210 16.69 25.95 34.03
C GLY A 210 17.50 25.40 35.19
N GLN A 211 18.25 26.30 35.83
CA GLN A 211 18.95 26.07 37.09
C GLN A 211 18.67 27.25 38.01
N THR A 212 18.33 26.95 39.26
CA THR A 212 18.16 27.95 40.31
C THR A 212 19.06 27.59 41.48
N ARG A 213 19.82 28.55 41.99
CA ARG A 213 20.68 28.33 43.15
C ARG A 213 19.84 28.41 44.43
N THR A 214 19.96 27.39 45.27
CA THR A 214 19.27 27.31 46.56
C THR A 214 20.20 27.79 47.69
N GLU A 215 19.63 28.20 48.83
CA GLU A 215 20.39 28.74 49.97
C GLU A 215 21.40 27.74 50.59
N GLY A 216 21.27 26.44 50.29
CA GLY A 216 22.06 25.34 50.84
C GLY A 216 23.34 24.95 50.07
N ALA A 217 23.85 25.80 49.19
CA ALA A 217 24.93 25.46 48.24
C ALA A 217 24.58 24.32 47.25
N THR A 218 23.30 23.97 47.18
CA THR A 218 22.69 23.09 46.18
C THR A 218 22.13 23.91 45.02
N ILE A 219 21.99 23.26 43.87
CA ILE A 219 21.37 23.81 42.65
C ILE A 219 20.14 22.96 42.36
N ASP A 220 19.01 23.63 42.25
CA ASP A 220 17.81 23.02 41.69
C ASP A 220 17.88 23.04 40.16
N VAL A 221 17.75 21.87 39.55
CA VAL A 221 17.89 21.66 38.11
C VAL A 221 16.58 21.14 37.55
N ILE A 222 16.01 21.90 36.60
CA ILE A 222 14.78 21.52 35.91
C ILE A 222 15.13 20.89 34.57
N LEU A 223 14.75 19.63 34.42
CA LEU A 223 15.01 18.80 33.24
C LEU A 223 13.69 18.46 32.56
N THR A 224 13.61 18.66 31.24
CA THR A 224 12.44 18.30 30.43
C THR A 224 12.84 17.46 29.23
N GLY A 225 12.06 16.42 28.92
CA GLY A 225 12.23 15.64 27.69
C GLY A 225 11.15 14.57 27.51
N ARG A 226 11.12 13.91 26.35
CA ARG A 226 10.23 12.75 26.14
C ARG A 226 10.94 11.47 26.55
N VAL A 227 10.26 10.68 27.37
CA VAL A 227 10.65 9.30 27.68
C VAL A 227 10.30 8.44 26.48
N ARG A 228 11.23 7.60 26.01
CA ARG A 228 11.05 6.69 24.87
C ARG A 228 11.24 5.25 25.29
#